data_AF-A0A958B101-F1
#
_entry.id   AF-A0A958B101-F1
#
_cell.length_a   1.000
_cell.length_b   1.000
_cell.length_c   1.000
_cell.angle_alpha   90.00
_cell.angle_beta   90.00
_cell.angle_gamma   90.00
#
_symmetry.space_group_name_H-M   'P 1'
#
loop_
_entity.id
_entity.type
_entity.pdbx_description
1 polymer ?
#
loop_
_entity_poly.entity_id
_entity_poly.type
_entity_poly.pdbx_seq_one_letter_code
_entity_poly.pdbx_strand_id
1 'polypeptide(L)'
;RWWTSFDQALAAGLAAEIDLGQSLPNDIDALYVVGLSQETPDDLFRDHVDAGLLAPIAPGSPTNTVHGEPAADLAQNGGVWLDLLRTPPDQTGASQISQTLTGDPDRLLPLPDGDTAARLLNQNLVRALWPVLWGHPFKDILGLGAAVHKAGLWAGDNLIPEGPSPALRIGSVPYGLLPTSSLVHWTPDNNDPAFEVVMADHLARLRADWRAAAETAGNVENADTAKLLDLLSRTASSRQYAWRNMTSLEQLLGVFLGGAFGFVYDHAIDWWEDLASVPLSYPIDPQRHFIASGWPQDLAIPLVMPDNLPPGVSFTDVIEMIRQTYPGQLADGTLLHEAFDDKMPNSLLIRLLWAARVMAAAEVVRATREDVGPMMEHLSLPDEVTQLQRDAQMFDVLPPGLAASDIYLRLQDALQAIAETPVEMLERAFKAVLDTAIYRIDPWITGYSWRRLEALIDQKYPMQLGIYGWVDNPKPGT
;
A
#
# COMPACT_ATOMS: atom_id res chain seq x y z
N ARG A 1 -39.24 -6.70 -18.95
CA ARG A 1 -39.32 -7.44 -20.24
C ARG A 1 -38.35 -6.92 -21.29
N TRP A 2 -37.90 -5.65 -21.20
CA TRP A 2 -36.83 -5.11 -22.06
C TRP A 2 -35.57 -5.99 -22.10
N TRP A 3 -35.19 -6.62 -20.98
CA TRP A 3 -34.02 -7.51 -20.88
C TRP A 3 -34.02 -8.67 -21.90
N THR A 4 -35.19 -9.11 -22.37
CA THR A 4 -35.33 -10.25 -23.29
C THR A 4 -35.83 -9.86 -24.68
N SER A 5 -35.95 -8.57 -25.00
CA SER A 5 -36.47 -8.10 -26.29
C SER A 5 -35.79 -6.79 -26.69
N PHE A 6 -34.99 -6.85 -27.76
CA PHE A 6 -34.30 -5.69 -28.32
C PHE A 6 -35.27 -4.58 -28.75
N ASP A 7 -36.34 -4.93 -29.46
CA ASP A 7 -37.39 -3.96 -29.85
C ASP A 7 -38.01 -3.24 -28.66
N GLN A 8 -38.26 -3.96 -27.54
CA GLN A 8 -38.77 -3.33 -26.32
C GLN A 8 -37.71 -2.47 -25.63
N ALA A 9 -36.43 -2.85 -25.70
CA ALA A 9 -35.35 -2.03 -25.18
C ALA A 9 -35.19 -0.74 -26.01
N LEU A 10 -35.24 -0.82 -27.34
CA LEU A 10 -35.26 0.34 -28.25
C LEU A 10 -36.45 1.25 -27.95
N ALA A 11 -37.65 0.70 -27.84
CA ALA A 11 -38.86 1.47 -27.54
C ALA A 11 -38.81 2.16 -26.16
N ALA A 12 -38.09 1.57 -25.21
CA ALA A 12 -37.86 2.15 -23.88
C ALA A 12 -36.66 3.11 -23.81
N GLY A 13 -35.92 3.31 -24.92
CA GLY A 13 -34.70 4.11 -24.93
C GLY A 13 -33.50 3.47 -24.24
N LEU A 14 -33.55 2.15 -24.00
CA LEU A 14 -32.52 1.35 -23.34
C LEU A 14 -31.60 0.61 -24.32
N ALA A 15 -31.85 0.74 -25.63
CA ALA A 15 -31.00 0.21 -26.69
C ALA A 15 -30.93 1.21 -27.86
N ALA A 16 -29.89 1.10 -28.67
CA ALA A 16 -29.71 1.87 -29.89
C ALA A 16 -29.04 1.00 -30.96
N GLU A 17 -29.34 1.28 -32.23
CA GLU A 17 -28.60 0.72 -33.37
C GLU A 17 -27.56 1.73 -33.84
N ILE A 18 -26.34 1.25 -34.08
CA ILE A 18 -25.24 2.04 -34.63
C ILE A 18 -24.90 1.44 -35.99
N ASP A 19 -25.17 2.18 -37.07
CA ASP A 19 -24.80 1.78 -38.43
C ASP A 19 -23.28 1.94 -38.61
N LEU A 20 -22.59 0.82 -38.81
CA LEU A 20 -21.14 0.77 -39.04
C LEU A 20 -20.76 1.04 -40.51
N GLY A 21 -21.74 1.22 -41.39
CA GLY A 21 -21.55 1.47 -42.82
C GLY A 21 -21.23 0.20 -43.64
N GLN A 22 -20.81 0.39 -44.89
CA GLN A 22 -20.56 -0.74 -45.83
C GLN A 22 -19.26 -1.50 -45.54
N SER A 23 -18.34 -0.89 -44.80
CA SER A 23 -17.10 -1.51 -44.38
C SER A 23 -17.31 -2.12 -43.00
N LEU A 24 -17.83 -3.34 -42.94
CA LEU A 24 -17.95 -4.13 -41.71
C LEU A 24 -16.53 -4.32 -41.12
N PRO A 25 -16.18 -3.65 -40.02
CA PRO A 25 -14.93 -3.89 -39.35
C PRO A 25 -15.05 -5.25 -38.69
N ASN A 26 -14.35 -6.25 -39.21
CA ASN A 26 -14.28 -7.58 -38.61
C ASN A 26 -13.24 -7.63 -37.46
N ASP A 27 -12.72 -6.46 -37.08
CA ASP A 27 -11.57 -6.20 -36.23
C ASP A 27 -11.90 -5.23 -35.08
N ILE A 28 -13.17 -5.14 -34.65
CA ILE A 28 -13.51 -4.39 -33.43
C ILE A 28 -13.02 -5.19 -32.22
N ASP A 29 -11.92 -4.75 -31.61
CA ASP A 29 -11.36 -5.38 -30.41
C ASP A 29 -12.20 -5.09 -29.15
N ALA A 30 -12.81 -3.91 -29.07
CA ALA A 30 -13.69 -3.51 -27.96
C ALA A 30 -14.66 -2.40 -28.36
N LEU A 31 -15.87 -2.45 -27.78
CA LEU A 31 -16.86 -1.36 -27.85
C LEU A 31 -17.07 -0.79 -26.45
N TYR A 32 -16.82 0.51 -26.27
CA TYR A 32 -17.07 1.23 -25.02
C TYR A 32 -18.32 2.08 -25.14
N VAL A 33 -19.16 2.05 -24.11
CA VAL A 33 -20.31 2.94 -23.94
C VAL A 33 -20.08 3.76 -22.69
N VAL A 34 -20.04 5.08 -22.83
CA VAL A 34 -19.81 6.02 -21.72
C VAL A 34 -20.91 7.06 -21.71
N GLY A 35 -21.55 7.25 -20.55
CA GLY A 35 -22.52 8.30 -20.31
C GLY A 35 -22.04 9.18 -19.15
N LEU A 36 -22.05 10.50 -19.35
CA LEU A 36 -21.75 11.47 -18.31
C LEU A 36 -23.01 12.31 -18.05
N SER A 37 -23.37 12.46 -16.79
CA SER A 37 -24.49 13.27 -16.32
C SER A 37 -23.97 14.48 -15.53
N GLN A 38 -24.79 15.52 -15.43
CA GLN A 38 -24.57 16.60 -14.46
C GLN A 38 -25.31 16.34 -13.14
N GLU A 39 -26.00 15.21 -13.04
CA GLU A 39 -26.67 14.76 -11.82
C GLU A 39 -25.66 14.45 -10.72
N THR A 40 -26.04 14.80 -9.49
CA THR A 40 -25.26 14.51 -8.30
C THR A 40 -25.44 13.05 -7.89
N PRO A 41 -24.39 12.40 -7.36
CA PRO A 41 -24.48 11.01 -6.86
C PRO A 41 -25.37 10.84 -5.62
N ASP A 42 -25.68 11.93 -4.93
CA ASP A 42 -26.40 11.97 -3.66
C ASP A 42 -27.69 11.17 -3.65
N ASP A 43 -28.62 11.47 -4.55
CA ASP A 43 -29.96 10.86 -4.53
C ASP A 43 -29.88 9.36 -4.85
N LEU A 44 -29.01 8.97 -5.80
CA LEU A 44 -28.79 7.57 -6.15
C LEU A 44 -28.30 6.74 -4.96
N PHE A 45 -27.27 7.22 -4.25
CA PHE A 45 -26.74 6.46 -3.13
C PHE A 45 -27.63 6.56 -1.88
N ARG A 46 -28.34 7.68 -1.68
CA ARG A 46 -29.38 7.79 -0.64
C ARG A 46 -30.51 6.80 -0.85
N ASP A 47 -30.99 6.62 -2.08
CA ASP A 47 -32.00 5.61 -2.38
C ASP A 47 -31.52 4.20 -2.00
N HIS A 48 -30.23 3.89 -2.18
CA HIS A 48 -29.65 2.62 -1.73
C HIS A 48 -29.53 2.51 -0.21
N VAL A 49 -29.23 3.61 0.50
CA VAL A 49 -29.22 3.67 1.97
C VAL A 49 -30.62 3.46 2.52
N ASP A 50 -31.61 4.20 2.01
CA ASP A 50 -33.01 4.15 2.44
C ASP A 50 -33.64 2.78 2.13
N ALA A 51 -33.21 2.12 1.06
CA ALA A 51 -33.59 0.75 0.74
C ALA A 51 -32.88 -0.32 1.60
N GLY A 52 -31.92 0.06 2.44
CA GLY A 52 -31.14 -0.84 3.27
C GLY A 52 -30.14 -1.72 2.53
N LEU A 53 -29.74 -1.29 1.34
CA LEU A 53 -28.87 -2.05 0.44
C LEU A 53 -27.39 -1.69 0.62
N LEU A 54 -27.09 -0.48 1.11
CA LEU A 54 -25.72 0.03 1.21
C LEU A 54 -25.16 -0.15 2.63
N ALA A 55 -23.98 -0.76 2.73
CA ALA A 55 -23.19 -0.84 3.96
C ALA A 55 -21.70 -1.08 3.65
N PRO A 56 -20.76 -0.62 4.49
CA PRO A 56 -19.38 -1.07 4.44
C PRO A 56 -19.24 -2.59 4.59
N ILE A 57 -18.14 -3.14 4.08
CA ILE A 57 -17.72 -4.52 4.30
C ILE A 57 -16.28 -4.53 4.79
N ALA A 58 -16.01 -5.30 5.85
CA ALA A 58 -14.66 -5.48 6.36
C ALA A 58 -13.80 -6.25 5.34
N PRO A 59 -12.56 -5.82 5.05
CA PRO A 59 -11.73 -6.57 4.12
C PRO A 59 -11.44 -7.97 4.67
N GLY A 60 -11.49 -8.97 3.79
CA GLY A 60 -11.38 -10.39 4.16
C GLY A 60 -12.70 -11.04 4.58
N SER A 61 -13.81 -10.31 4.61
CA SER A 61 -15.14 -10.91 4.84
C SER A 61 -15.45 -12.01 3.81
N PRO A 62 -15.92 -13.19 4.25
CA PRO A 62 -16.33 -14.26 3.33
C PRO A 62 -17.53 -13.84 2.50
N THR A 63 -17.43 -14.02 1.17
CA THR A 63 -18.55 -13.76 0.24
C THR A 63 -19.51 -14.94 0.10
N ASN A 64 -19.12 -16.12 0.59
CA ASN A 64 -19.91 -17.35 0.54
C ASN A 64 -19.82 -18.09 1.89
N THR A 65 -20.91 -18.72 2.30
CA THR A 65 -20.93 -19.63 3.46
C THR A 65 -20.19 -20.92 3.08
N VAL A 66 -19.12 -21.24 3.80
CA VAL A 66 -18.33 -22.45 3.58
C VAL A 66 -18.26 -23.23 4.88
N HIS A 67 -18.56 -24.52 4.85
CA HIS A 67 -18.56 -25.41 6.04
C HIS A 67 -19.42 -24.96 7.23
N GLY A 68 -20.46 -24.13 6.99
CA GLY A 68 -21.35 -23.63 8.03
C GLY A 68 -20.87 -22.33 8.69
N GLU A 69 -19.69 -21.84 8.34
CA GLU A 69 -19.23 -20.51 8.71
C GLU A 69 -20.01 -19.45 7.91
N PRO A 70 -20.66 -18.47 8.57
CA PRO A 70 -21.54 -17.53 7.90
C PRO A 70 -20.76 -16.58 6.97
N ALA A 71 -21.39 -16.22 5.84
CA ALA A 71 -20.97 -15.09 5.02
C ALA A 71 -21.21 -13.75 5.76
N ALA A 72 -20.72 -12.65 5.18
CA ALA A 72 -20.97 -11.31 5.71
C ALA A 72 -22.47 -11.04 5.95
N ASP A 73 -22.80 -10.44 7.10
CA ASP A 73 -24.18 -10.06 7.42
C ASP A 73 -24.67 -8.95 6.46
N LEU A 74 -25.88 -9.11 5.95
CA LEU A 74 -26.55 -8.16 5.07
C LEU A 74 -27.42 -7.16 5.82
N ALA A 75 -27.38 -7.16 7.16
CA ALA A 75 -28.13 -6.27 8.04
C ALA A 75 -29.64 -6.27 7.74
N GLN A 76 -30.19 -7.42 7.35
CA GLN A 76 -31.62 -7.57 7.02
C GLN A 76 -32.50 -7.73 8.27
N ASN A 77 -31.90 -7.81 9.46
CA ASN A 77 -32.62 -7.90 10.72
C ASN A 77 -33.12 -6.51 11.16
N GLY A 78 -34.41 -6.40 11.45
CA GLY A 78 -35.02 -5.15 11.93
C GLY A 78 -34.42 -4.60 13.24
N GLY A 79 -33.78 -5.44 14.05
CA GLY A 79 -33.04 -4.99 15.24
C GLY A 79 -31.88 -4.05 14.91
N VAL A 80 -31.10 -4.38 13.87
CA VAL A 80 -29.97 -3.55 13.40
C VAL A 80 -30.44 -2.16 13.00
N TRP A 81 -31.58 -2.09 12.28
CA TRP A 81 -32.20 -0.82 11.88
C TRP A 81 -32.70 0.01 13.05
N LEU A 82 -33.26 -0.63 14.08
CA LEU A 82 -33.70 0.07 15.29
C LEU A 82 -32.53 0.64 16.08
N ASP A 83 -31.41 -0.09 16.15
CA ASP A 83 -30.19 0.36 16.80
C ASP A 83 -29.52 1.49 16.00
N LEU A 84 -29.55 1.42 14.67
CA LEU A 84 -29.04 2.46 13.78
C LEU A 84 -29.73 3.81 14.03
N LEU A 85 -31.06 3.82 14.21
CA LEU A 85 -31.84 5.03 14.56
C LEU A 85 -31.43 5.67 15.89
N ARG A 86 -30.69 4.94 16.75
CA ARG A 86 -30.20 5.39 18.05
C ARG A 86 -28.69 5.65 18.06
N THR A 87 -27.99 5.26 17.00
CA THR A 87 -26.54 5.34 16.90
C THR A 87 -26.14 6.79 16.60
N PRO A 88 -25.13 7.35 17.30
CA PRO A 88 -24.60 8.66 16.98
C PRO A 88 -24.03 8.69 15.56
N PRO A 89 -23.97 9.86 14.91
CA PRO A 89 -23.56 9.96 13.50
C PRO A 89 -22.06 9.72 13.25
N ASP A 90 -21.23 9.60 14.29
CA ASP A 90 -19.80 9.41 14.12
C ASP A 90 -19.48 7.95 13.77
N GLN A 91 -19.50 7.66 12.47
CA GLN A 91 -19.20 6.34 11.90
C GLN A 91 -18.08 6.49 10.86
N THR A 92 -16.85 6.18 11.26
CA THR A 92 -15.65 6.51 10.48
C THR A 92 -15.65 5.91 9.07
N GLY A 93 -16.07 4.64 8.92
CA GLY A 93 -16.16 3.96 7.63
C GLY A 93 -17.27 4.50 6.73
N ALA A 94 -18.44 4.75 7.30
CA ALA A 94 -19.58 5.32 6.59
C ALA A 94 -19.27 6.75 6.10
N SER A 95 -18.61 7.55 6.94
CA SER A 95 -18.15 8.89 6.57
C SER A 95 -17.15 8.87 5.42
N GLN A 96 -16.20 7.92 5.41
CA GLN A 96 -15.26 7.72 4.31
C GLN A 96 -15.95 7.34 2.99
N ILE A 97 -16.93 6.43 3.05
CA ILE A 97 -17.74 6.07 1.87
C ILE A 97 -18.53 7.28 1.38
N SER A 98 -19.21 7.98 2.29
CA SER A 98 -20.02 9.17 1.97
C SER A 98 -19.18 10.25 1.30
N GLN A 99 -18.03 10.59 1.88
CA GLN A 99 -17.09 11.55 1.33
C GLN A 99 -16.59 11.14 -0.06
N THR A 100 -16.25 9.86 -0.25
CA THR A 100 -15.72 9.37 -1.54
C THR A 100 -16.78 9.38 -2.64
N LEU A 101 -18.04 9.02 -2.33
CA LEU A 101 -19.12 8.94 -3.31
C LEU A 101 -19.78 10.29 -3.60
N THR A 102 -19.91 11.15 -2.59
CA THR A 102 -20.73 12.38 -2.66
C THR A 102 -19.93 13.67 -2.47
N GLY A 103 -18.68 13.58 -2.00
CA GLY A 103 -17.89 14.74 -1.59
C GLY A 103 -18.29 15.30 -0.22
N ASP A 104 -19.36 14.79 0.40
CA ASP A 104 -19.84 15.20 1.72
C ASP A 104 -19.76 14.01 2.70
N PRO A 105 -18.96 14.12 3.77
CA PRO A 105 -18.77 13.05 4.75
C PRO A 105 -20.03 12.71 5.55
N ASP A 106 -21.07 13.55 5.55
CA ASP A 106 -22.27 13.39 6.38
C ASP A 106 -23.51 12.93 5.59
N ARG A 107 -23.39 12.85 4.25
CA ARG A 107 -24.54 12.73 3.34
C ARG A 107 -25.29 11.41 3.41
N LEU A 108 -24.57 10.30 3.61
CA LEU A 108 -25.06 8.92 3.54
C LEU A 108 -25.21 8.24 4.91
N LEU A 109 -25.05 8.97 6.00
CA LEU A 109 -25.06 8.39 7.36
C LEU A 109 -26.45 8.37 7.98
N PRO A 110 -26.70 7.45 8.93
CA PRO A 110 -25.83 6.33 9.34
C PRO A 110 -25.93 5.10 8.43
N LEU A 111 -24.92 4.23 8.45
CA LEU A 111 -24.88 2.94 7.75
C LEU A 111 -24.71 1.76 8.73
N PRO A 112 -25.30 0.58 8.46
CA PRO A 112 -24.96 -0.64 9.20
C PRO A 112 -23.46 -0.91 9.12
N ASP A 113 -22.83 -1.34 10.23
CA ASP A 113 -21.38 -1.55 10.33
C ASP A 113 -20.53 -0.33 9.92
N GLY A 114 -21.07 0.88 10.11
CA GLY A 114 -20.49 2.14 9.70
C GLY A 114 -19.10 2.46 10.25
N ASP A 115 -18.64 1.80 11.31
CA ASP A 115 -17.30 2.00 11.87
C ASP A 115 -16.20 1.25 11.11
N THR A 116 -16.59 0.38 10.17
CA THR A 116 -15.64 -0.45 9.41
C THR A 116 -14.75 0.41 8.52
N ALA A 117 -13.52 0.65 8.98
CA ALA A 117 -12.50 1.41 8.27
C ALA A 117 -11.12 0.75 8.41
N ALA A 118 -10.39 0.64 7.30
CA ALA A 118 -9.03 0.08 7.27
C ALA A 118 -7.95 1.14 6.96
N ARG A 119 -8.34 2.33 6.47
CA ARG A 119 -7.41 3.37 6.00
C ARG A 119 -6.39 3.78 7.06
N LEU A 120 -6.85 4.09 8.28
CA LEU A 120 -5.98 4.59 9.34
C LEU A 120 -4.94 3.55 9.78
N LEU A 121 -5.33 2.28 9.88
CA LEU A 121 -4.41 1.18 10.18
C LEU A 121 -3.30 1.07 9.13
N ASN A 122 -3.67 1.15 7.85
CA ASN A 122 -2.73 1.12 6.73
C ASN A 122 -1.75 2.30 6.79
N GLN A 123 -2.26 3.52 7.00
CA GLN A 123 -1.43 4.72 7.15
C GLN A 123 -0.47 4.59 8.33
N ASN A 124 -0.93 4.08 9.48
CA ASN A 124 -0.07 3.88 10.65
C ASN A 124 1.04 2.86 10.39
N LEU A 125 0.75 1.73 9.74
CA LEU A 125 1.79 0.77 9.37
C LEU A 125 2.79 1.36 8.36
N VAL A 126 2.34 2.11 7.35
CA VAL A 126 3.23 2.78 6.40
C VAL A 126 4.09 3.83 7.11
N ARG A 127 3.52 4.67 7.98
CA ARG A 127 4.24 5.67 8.77
C ARG A 127 5.29 5.03 9.68
N ALA A 128 4.91 3.96 10.38
CA ALA A 128 5.79 3.28 11.32
C ALA A 128 6.94 2.54 10.64
N LEU A 129 6.68 1.95 9.46
CA LEU A 129 7.65 1.11 8.75
C LEU A 129 8.36 1.84 7.62
N TRP A 130 7.99 3.10 7.32
CA TRP A 130 8.64 3.90 6.28
C TRP A 130 10.15 3.87 6.37
N PRO A 131 10.80 4.12 7.54
CA PRO A 131 12.26 4.18 7.61
C PRO A 131 12.95 2.93 7.05
N VAL A 132 12.41 1.74 7.31
CA VAL A 132 13.06 0.46 6.98
C VAL A 132 12.60 -0.15 5.65
N LEU A 133 11.34 0.04 5.27
CA LEU A 133 10.79 -0.58 4.05
C LEU A 133 11.03 0.25 2.79
N TRP A 134 11.03 1.58 2.91
CA TRP A 134 11.22 2.49 1.77
C TRP A 134 12.31 3.52 2.00
N GLY A 135 12.40 4.08 3.22
CA GLY A 135 13.34 5.11 3.61
C GLY A 135 14.79 4.73 3.30
N HIS A 136 15.29 3.68 3.93
CA HIS A 136 16.62 3.14 3.68
C HIS A 136 16.87 2.77 2.21
N PRO A 137 16.07 1.90 1.56
CA PRO A 137 16.36 1.53 0.17
C PRO A 137 16.29 2.74 -0.79
N PHE A 138 15.36 3.67 -0.62
CA PHE A 138 15.27 4.83 -1.51
C PHE A 138 16.39 5.83 -1.26
N LYS A 139 16.79 6.05 -0.01
CA LYS A 139 17.88 6.98 0.32
C LYS A 139 19.24 6.38 0.01
N ASP A 140 19.54 5.24 0.61
CA ASP A 140 20.88 4.70 0.69
C ASP A 140 21.23 3.82 -0.51
N ILE A 141 20.23 3.21 -1.17
CA ILE A 141 20.45 2.38 -2.37
C ILE A 141 20.18 3.19 -3.65
N LEU A 142 19.01 3.82 -3.75
CA LEU A 142 18.62 4.56 -4.97
C LEU A 142 19.08 6.04 -4.98
N GLY A 143 19.63 6.55 -3.89
CA GLY A 143 20.23 7.89 -3.87
C GLY A 143 19.25 9.07 -3.83
N LEU A 144 18.00 8.88 -3.39
CA LEU A 144 17.02 9.98 -3.33
C LEU A 144 17.37 11.07 -2.29
N GLY A 145 18.35 10.82 -1.42
CA GLY A 145 18.81 11.76 -0.39
C GLY A 145 17.66 12.31 0.46
N ALA A 146 17.67 13.63 0.73
CA ALA A 146 16.66 14.28 1.57
C ALA A 146 15.22 14.21 1.01
N ALA A 147 15.03 13.96 -0.29
CA ALA A 147 13.70 13.86 -0.88
C ALA A 147 12.90 12.68 -0.30
N VAL A 148 13.60 11.66 0.22
CA VAL A 148 12.97 10.48 0.82
C VAL A 148 12.06 10.82 2.01
N HIS A 149 12.39 11.84 2.80
CA HIS A 149 11.58 12.21 3.96
C HIS A 149 10.27 12.85 3.52
N LYS A 150 10.32 13.73 2.49
CA LYS A 150 9.11 14.32 1.91
C LYS A 150 8.24 13.26 1.22
N ALA A 151 8.87 12.32 0.51
CA ALA A 151 8.17 11.17 -0.07
C ALA A 151 7.51 10.31 1.03
N GLY A 152 8.15 10.17 2.20
CA GLY A 152 7.57 9.45 3.34
C GLY A 152 6.38 10.15 3.98
N LEU A 153 6.41 11.48 4.06
CA LEU A 153 5.25 12.26 4.52
C LEU A 153 4.08 12.08 3.56
N TRP A 154 4.34 12.18 2.26
CA TRP A 154 3.35 11.91 1.22
C TRP A 154 2.80 10.48 1.30
N ALA A 155 3.66 9.47 1.41
CA ALA A 155 3.26 8.06 1.47
C ALA A 155 2.48 7.75 2.74
N GLY A 156 2.88 8.32 3.88
CA GLY A 156 2.16 8.15 5.14
C GLY A 156 0.72 8.66 5.12
N ASP A 157 0.36 9.52 4.17
CA ASP A 157 -1.00 10.03 3.99
C ASP A 157 -1.72 9.34 2.81
N ASN A 158 -1.01 9.01 1.73
CA ASN A 158 -1.62 8.61 0.46
C ASN A 158 -1.35 7.16 0.01
N LEU A 159 -0.29 6.52 0.53
CA LEU A 159 0.02 5.13 0.20
C LEU A 159 -0.79 4.21 1.12
N ILE A 160 -1.90 3.68 0.61
CA ILE A 160 -2.86 2.90 1.41
C ILE A 160 -2.96 1.49 0.78
N PRO A 161 -2.17 0.50 1.25
CA PRO A 161 -2.03 -0.83 0.64
C PRO A 161 -3.32 -1.60 0.38
N GLU A 162 -4.33 -1.40 1.24
CA GLU A 162 -5.63 -2.08 1.14
C GLU A 162 -6.72 -1.22 0.47
N GLY A 163 -6.34 -0.05 -0.05
CA GLY A 163 -7.25 0.91 -0.70
C GLY A 163 -7.70 2.03 0.23
N PRO A 164 -7.92 3.25 -0.29
CA PRO A 164 -8.20 4.44 0.52
C PRO A 164 -9.60 4.49 1.12
N SER A 165 -10.58 3.83 0.50
CA SER A 165 -11.97 3.84 0.94
C SER A 165 -12.41 2.42 1.32
N PRO A 166 -13.28 2.24 2.33
CA PRO A 166 -13.82 0.94 2.67
C PRO A 166 -14.51 0.29 1.46
N ALA A 167 -14.38 -1.03 1.34
CA ALA A 167 -15.25 -1.79 0.46
C ALA A 167 -16.70 -1.65 0.95
N LEU A 168 -17.66 -1.73 0.03
CA LEU A 168 -19.08 -1.60 0.34
C LEU A 168 -19.87 -2.69 -0.38
N ARG A 169 -21.06 -3.02 0.14
CA ARG A 169 -22.06 -3.77 -0.63
C ARG A 169 -23.17 -2.88 -1.11
N ILE A 170 -23.74 -3.26 -2.24
CA ILE A 170 -25.08 -2.86 -2.66
C ILE A 170 -25.91 -4.14 -2.77
N GLY A 171 -26.86 -4.32 -1.85
CA GLY A 171 -27.57 -5.58 -1.68
C GLY A 171 -26.62 -6.68 -1.20
N SER A 172 -26.53 -7.77 -1.97
CA SER A 172 -25.67 -8.92 -1.68
C SER A 172 -24.35 -8.92 -2.47
N VAL A 173 -24.06 -7.85 -3.21
CA VAL A 173 -22.88 -7.78 -4.09
C VAL A 173 -21.84 -6.84 -3.49
N PRO A 174 -20.60 -7.31 -3.25
CA PRO A 174 -19.51 -6.47 -2.78
C PRO A 174 -18.88 -5.66 -3.94
N TYR A 175 -18.47 -4.44 -3.63
CA TYR A 175 -17.79 -3.51 -4.52
C TYR A 175 -16.59 -2.90 -3.80
N GLY A 176 -15.47 -2.78 -4.52
CA GLY A 176 -14.35 -1.94 -4.11
C GLY A 176 -14.58 -0.50 -4.54
N LEU A 177 -14.22 0.46 -3.69
CA LEU A 177 -14.31 1.88 -4.01
C LEU A 177 -12.90 2.44 -4.17
N LEU A 178 -12.48 2.67 -5.42
CA LEU A 178 -11.11 3.07 -5.75
C LEU A 178 -11.12 4.32 -6.64
N PRO A 179 -10.44 5.41 -6.23
CA PRO A 179 -10.24 6.55 -7.11
C PRO A 179 -9.29 6.15 -8.25
N THR A 180 -9.58 6.61 -9.46
CA THR A 180 -8.72 6.34 -10.63
C THR A 180 -8.49 7.61 -11.44
N SER A 181 -7.31 7.70 -12.05
CA SER A 181 -6.92 8.77 -12.96
C SER A 181 -5.94 8.24 -14.00
N SER A 182 -5.82 8.93 -15.14
CA SER A 182 -4.84 8.58 -16.16
C SER A 182 -3.46 9.12 -15.79
N LEU A 183 -2.53 8.24 -15.42
CA LEU A 183 -1.13 8.61 -15.19
C LEU A 183 -0.45 9.17 -16.45
N VAL A 184 -0.80 8.66 -17.63
CA VAL A 184 -0.23 9.10 -18.92
C VAL A 184 -0.69 10.52 -19.29
N HIS A 185 -1.85 10.93 -18.78
CA HIS A 185 -2.37 12.30 -18.97
C HIS A 185 -2.28 13.11 -17.67
N TRP A 186 -1.46 12.67 -16.72
CA TRP A 186 -1.34 13.36 -15.45
C TRP A 186 -0.75 14.74 -15.66
N THR A 187 -1.48 15.76 -15.20
CA THR A 187 -1.03 17.14 -15.25
C THR A 187 -0.85 17.63 -13.81
N PRO A 188 0.40 17.86 -13.37
CA PRO A 188 0.65 18.35 -12.03
C PRO A 188 0.15 19.78 -11.88
N ASP A 189 -0.47 20.06 -10.73
CA ASP A 189 -0.77 21.44 -10.31
C ASP A 189 0.47 22.07 -9.63
N ASN A 190 0.52 23.40 -9.53
CA ASN A 190 1.60 24.15 -8.88
C ASN A 190 1.77 23.77 -7.40
N ASN A 191 0.71 23.26 -6.76
CA ASN A 191 0.73 22.83 -5.37
C ASN A 191 1.03 21.34 -5.21
N ASP A 192 1.20 20.59 -6.32
CA ASP A 192 1.49 19.17 -6.25
C ASP A 192 2.93 18.91 -5.78
N PRO A 193 3.17 17.84 -5.00
CA PRO A 193 4.51 17.50 -4.55
C PRO A 193 5.45 17.24 -5.74
N ALA A 194 6.64 17.84 -5.73
CA ALA A 194 7.63 17.64 -6.80
C ALA A 194 7.98 16.15 -7.04
N PHE A 195 7.92 15.33 -5.98
CA PHE A 195 8.10 13.88 -6.08
C PHE A 195 7.08 13.22 -7.02
N GLU A 196 5.83 13.70 -7.03
CA GLU A 196 4.79 13.12 -7.89
C GLU A 196 5.08 13.34 -9.38
N VAL A 197 5.59 14.52 -9.73
CA VAL A 197 5.94 14.87 -11.10
C VAL A 197 6.98 13.90 -11.66
N VAL A 198 7.97 13.55 -10.85
CA VAL A 198 9.06 12.64 -11.25
C VAL A 198 8.57 11.19 -11.34
N MET A 199 7.73 10.77 -10.39
CA MET A 199 7.32 9.37 -10.26
C MET A 199 6.17 8.96 -11.17
N ALA A 200 5.36 9.90 -11.68
CA ALA A 200 4.24 9.60 -12.57
C ALA A 200 4.65 8.76 -13.80
N ASP A 201 5.72 9.16 -14.50
CA ASP A 201 6.23 8.44 -15.67
C ASP A 201 6.78 7.05 -15.32
N HIS A 202 7.48 6.95 -14.17
CA HIS A 202 7.99 5.68 -13.66
C HIS A 202 6.85 4.70 -13.35
N LEU A 203 5.82 5.17 -12.65
CA LEU A 203 4.63 4.38 -12.32
C LEU A 203 3.84 3.99 -13.57
N ALA A 204 3.75 4.88 -14.57
CA ALA A 204 3.11 4.56 -15.84
C ALA A 204 3.83 3.42 -16.58
N ARG A 205 5.17 3.43 -16.59
CA ARG A 205 5.98 2.36 -17.17
C ARG A 205 5.89 1.05 -16.38
N LEU A 206 6.01 1.11 -15.05
CA LEU A 206 5.84 -0.07 -14.17
C LEU A 206 4.47 -0.72 -14.38
N ARG A 207 3.41 0.10 -14.51
CA ARG A 207 2.05 -0.39 -14.79
C ARG A 207 1.97 -1.10 -16.14
N ALA A 208 2.66 -0.61 -17.16
CA ALA A 208 2.70 -1.25 -18.47
C ALA A 208 3.40 -2.62 -18.41
N ASP A 209 4.54 -2.71 -17.73
CA ASP A 209 5.27 -3.97 -17.55
C ASP A 209 4.44 -4.99 -16.74
N TRP A 210 3.77 -4.53 -15.68
CA TRP A 210 2.84 -5.33 -14.89
C TRP A 210 1.67 -5.85 -15.69
N ARG A 211 1.08 -5.00 -16.53
CA ARG A 211 0.02 -5.39 -17.45
C ARG A 211 0.50 -6.48 -18.41
N ALA A 212 1.66 -6.30 -19.03
CA ALA A 212 2.23 -7.29 -19.95
C ALA A 212 2.53 -8.63 -19.25
N ALA A 213 3.02 -8.60 -18.01
CA ALA A 213 3.22 -9.80 -17.21
C ALA A 213 1.90 -10.50 -16.88
N ALA A 214 0.85 -9.75 -16.54
CA ALA A 214 -0.49 -10.29 -16.29
C ALA A 214 -1.11 -10.91 -17.55
N GLU A 215 -0.99 -10.25 -18.70
CA GLU A 215 -1.45 -10.77 -20.00
C GLU A 215 -0.70 -12.06 -20.38
N THR A 216 0.62 -12.10 -20.16
CA THR A 216 1.46 -13.30 -20.39
C THR A 216 1.06 -14.45 -19.47
N ALA A 217 0.67 -14.16 -18.22
CA ALA A 217 0.23 -15.18 -17.29
C ALA A 217 -1.11 -15.83 -17.70
N GLY A 218 -1.87 -15.18 -18.58
CA GLY A 218 -3.13 -15.65 -19.13
C GLY A 218 -4.30 -15.55 -18.14
N ASN A 219 -5.51 -15.78 -18.65
CA ASN A 219 -6.75 -15.84 -17.89
C ASN A 219 -7.39 -17.23 -18.00
N VAL A 220 -8.63 -17.39 -17.51
CA VAL A 220 -9.36 -18.67 -17.55
C VAL A 220 -9.92 -19.01 -18.93
N GLU A 221 -9.88 -18.07 -19.87
CA GLU A 221 -10.34 -18.28 -21.24
C GLU A 221 -9.41 -19.28 -21.94
N ASN A 222 -9.98 -20.36 -22.48
CA ASN A 222 -9.24 -21.45 -23.12
C ASN A 222 -8.20 -22.14 -22.22
N ALA A 223 -8.23 -21.93 -20.90
CA ALA A 223 -7.37 -22.61 -19.96
C ALA A 223 -7.72 -24.11 -19.88
N ASP A 224 -6.71 -24.98 -19.88
CA ASP A 224 -6.92 -26.38 -19.50
C ASP A 224 -7.27 -26.50 -18.01
N THR A 225 -7.71 -27.69 -17.58
CA THR A 225 -8.11 -27.92 -16.19
C THR A 225 -7.01 -27.57 -15.19
N ALA A 226 -5.74 -27.83 -15.51
CA ALA A 226 -4.63 -27.56 -14.60
C ALA A 226 -4.39 -26.05 -14.45
N LYS A 227 -4.40 -25.32 -15.56
CA LYS A 227 -4.26 -23.87 -15.58
C LYS A 227 -5.44 -23.16 -14.93
N LEU A 228 -6.66 -23.65 -15.14
CA LEU A 228 -7.86 -23.12 -14.48
C LEU A 228 -7.74 -23.24 -12.95
N LEU A 229 -7.34 -24.42 -12.44
CA LEU A 229 -7.15 -24.64 -11.01
C LEU A 229 -6.01 -23.79 -10.44
N ASP A 230 -4.89 -23.66 -11.17
CA ASP A 230 -3.80 -22.75 -10.81
C ASP A 230 -4.32 -21.32 -10.64
N LEU A 231 -4.99 -20.77 -11.65
CA LEU A 231 -5.52 -19.41 -11.65
C LEU A 231 -6.53 -19.17 -10.52
N LEU A 232 -7.48 -20.09 -10.30
CA LEU A 232 -8.47 -19.98 -9.23
C LEU A 232 -7.85 -20.14 -7.83
N SER A 233 -6.70 -20.81 -7.71
CA SER A 233 -6.02 -21.00 -6.44
C SER A 233 -5.19 -19.80 -6.01
N ARG A 234 -4.96 -18.79 -6.86
CA ARG A 234 -4.17 -17.60 -6.55
C ARG A 234 -4.88 -16.73 -5.52
N THR A 235 -4.15 -16.25 -4.53
CA THR A 235 -4.65 -15.30 -3.53
C THR A 235 -4.13 -13.90 -3.83
N ALA A 236 -4.91 -12.90 -3.42
CA ALA A 236 -4.55 -11.49 -3.61
C ALA A 236 -3.33 -11.05 -2.78
N SER A 237 -2.99 -11.79 -1.72
CA SER A 237 -1.84 -11.52 -0.85
C SER A 237 -0.86 -12.69 -0.82
N SER A 238 0.39 -12.37 -0.50
CA SER A 238 1.45 -13.35 -0.31
C SER A 238 1.10 -14.34 0.81
N ARG A 239 1.32 -15.62 0.55
CA ARG A 239 1.09 -16.70 1.55
C ARG A 239 2.29 -16.94 2.44
N GLN A 240 3.49 -16.67 1.93
CA GLN A 240 4.77 -16.96 2.56
C GLN A 240 5.75 -15.85 2.20
N TYR A 241 6.70 -15.61 3.10
CA TYR A 241 7.79 -14.67 2.91
C TYR A 241 9.11 -15.43 3.03
N ALA A 242 10.10 -14.98 2.26
CA ALA A 242 11.46 -15.48 2.33
C ALA A 242 12.41 -14.29 2.48
N TRP A 243 13.57 -14.54 3.07
CA TRP A 243 14.62 -13.54 3.22
C TRP A 243 15.94 -14.07 2.66
N ARG A 244 16.84 -13.15 2.34
CA ARG A 244 18.18 -13.47 1.85
C ARG A 244 19.15 -12.39 2.27
N ASN A 245 20.38 -12.78 2.58
CA ASN A 245 21.42 -11.82 2.93
C ASN A 245 21.81 -10.99 1.70
N MET A 246 21.83 -9.68 1.88
CA MET A 246 22.27 -8.71 0.90
C MET A 246 23.50 -8.00 1.44
N THR A 247 24.54 -7.86 0.63
CA THR A 247 25.77 -7.13 1.00
C THR A 247 26.14 -6.18 -0.12
N SER A 248 26.57 -4.98 0.22
CA SER A 248 27.01 -4.02 -0.79
C SER A 248 28.36 -4.42 -1.38
N LEU A 249 28.49 -4.28 -2.70
CA LEU A 249 29.71 -4.55 -3.44
C LEU A 249 30.81 -3.58 -3.02
N GLU A 250 30.45 -2.33 -2.67
CA GLU A 250 31.38 -1.32 -2.17
C GLU A 250 31.99 -1.72 -0.83
N GLN A 251 31.21 -2.30 0.09
CA GLN A 251 31.77 -2.85 1.33
C GLN A 251 32.69 -4.03 1.04
N LEU A 252 32.27 -4.98 0.19
CA LEU A 252 33.07 -6.16 -0.14
C LEU A 252 34.39 -5.77 -0.80
N LEU A 253 34.36 -4.90 -1.81
CA LEU A 253 35.53 -4.48 -2.57
C LEU A 253 36.37 -3.46 -1.81
N GLY A 254 35.80 -2.69 -0.89
CA GLY A 254 36.55 -1.86 0.06
C GLY A 254 37.59 -2.67 0.86
N VAL A 255 37.31 -3.95 1.15
CA VAL A 255 38.29 -4.89 1.75
C VAL A 255 39.40 -5.27 0.78
N PHE A 256 39.08 -5.44 -0.50
CA PHE A 256 40.04 -5.88 -1.54
C PHE A 256 40.91 -4.73 -2.09
N LEU A 257 40.41 -3.48 -2.06
CA LEU A 257 41.05 -2.30 -2.66
C LEU A 257 42.24 -1.73 -1.86
N GLY A 258 42.56 -2.28 -0.68
CA GLY A 258 43.82 -2.02 0.02
C GLY A 258 45.07 -2.47 -0.75
N GLY A 259 44.91 -3.24 -1.84
CA GLY A 259 46.00 -3.60 -2.75
C GLY A 259 45.58 -3.58 -4.21
N ALA A 260 46.13 -2.65 -5.01
CA ALA A 260 46.41 -2.76 -6.46
C ALA A 260 45.36 -3.34 -7.46
N PHE A 261 44.08 -3.51 -7.12
CA PHE A 261 43.08 -4.21 -7.94
C PHE A 261 41.92 -3.33 -8.44
N GLY A 262 42.19 -2.08 -8.87
CA GLY A 262 41.16 -1.19 -9.43
C GLY A 262 40.40 -1.79 -10.62
N PHE A 263 41.07 -2.56 -11.48
CA PHE A 263 40.42 -3.24 -12.62
C PHE A 263 39.36 -4.27 -12.18
N VAL A 264 39.48 -4.86 -10.99
CA VAL A 264 38.50 -5.84 -10.49
C VAL A 264 37.19 -5.14 -10.08
N TYR A 265 37.26 -3.88 -9.66
CA TYR A 265 36.09 -3.09 -9.33
C TYR A 265 35.25 -2.80 -10.57
N ASP A 266 35.87 -2.28 -11.63
CA ASP A 266 35.17 -1.96 -12.88
C ASP A 266 34.48 -3.22 -13.46
N HIS A 267 35.18 -4.36 -13.50
CA HIS A 267 34.58 -5.63 -13.96
C HIS A 267 33.44 -6.12 -13.07
N ALA A 268 33.50 -5.88 -11.76
CA ALA A 268 32.45 -6.29 -10.84
C ALA A 268 31.20 -5.41 -10.97
N ILE A 269 31.39 -4.11 -11.27
CA ILE A 269 30.31 -3.20 -11.60
C ILE A 269 29.69 -3.60 -12.94
N ASP A 270 30.47 -3.79 -14.00
CA ASP A 270 29.97 -4.25 -15.30
C ASP A 270 29.13 -5.54 -15.17
N TRP A 271 29.65 -6.52 -14.40
CA TRP A 271 28.93 -7.76 -14.12
C TRP A 271 27.62 -7.52 -13.33
N TRP A 272 27.64 -6.61 -12.37
CA TRP A 272 26.45 -6.26 -11.61
C TRP A 272 25.41 -5.54 -12.49
N GLU A 273 25.84 -4.62 -13.35
CA GLU A 273 24.97 -3.89 -14.29
C GLU A 273 24.30 -4.86 -15.28
N ASP A 274 25.04 -5.84 -15.78
CA ASP A 274 24.47 -6.90 -16.62
C ASP A 274 23.37 -7.68 -15.88
N LEU A 275 23.60 -8.05 -14.62
CA LEU A 275 22.61 -8.73 -13.77
C LEU A 275 21.41 -7.84 -13.44
N ALA A 276 21.63 -6.54 -13.25
CA ALA A 276 20.63 -5.54 -12.92
C ALA A 276 20.04 -4.85 -14.15
N SER A 277 20.25 -5.37 -15.35
CA SER A 277 19.84 -4.74 -16.62
C SER A 277 18.35 -4.41 -16.71
N VAL A 278 17.47 -5.24 -16.13
CA VAL A 278 16.02 -4.97 -16.08
C VAL A 278 15.70 -3.76 -15.20
N PRO A 279 16.05 -3.73 -13.90
CA PRO A 279 15.80 -2.55 -13.07
C PRO A 279 16.56 -1.31 -13.57
N LEU A 280 17.79 -1.44 -14.08
CA LEU A 280 18.55 -0.32 -14.66
C LEU A 280 17.99 0.20 -15.99
N SER A 281 17.05 -0.52 -16.62
CA SER A 281 16.32 0.03 -17.76
C SER A 281 15.40 1.19 -17.35
N TYR A 282 15.10 1.34 -16.05
CA TYR A 282 14.40 2.50 -15.50
C TYR A 282 15.39 3.65 -15.27
N PRO A 283 14.94 4.92 -15.30
CA PRO A 283 15.82 6.06 -15.08
C PRO A 283 16.15 6.24 -13.58
N ILE A 284 16.75 5.19 -13.00
CA ILE A 284 17.29 5.13 -11.64
C ILE A 284 18.82 5.09 -11.73
N ASP A 285 19.48 5.73 -10.77
CA ASP A 285 20.94 5.76 -10.66
C ASP A 285 21.33 5.29 -9.25
N PRO A 286 21.48 3.97 -9.03
CA PRO A 286 21.74 3.43 -7.71
C PRO A 286 23.10 3.89 -7.18
N GLN A 287 23.12 4.39 -5.95
CA GLN A 287 24.33 4.81 -5.23
C GLN A 287 25.05 3.64 -4.53
N ARG A 288 24.41 2.47 -4.48
CA ARG A 288 24.94 1.24 -3.88
C ARG A 288 24.56 0.01 -4.70
N HIS A 289 25.51 -0.90 -4.85
CA HIS A 289 25.35 -2.12 -5.61
C HIS A 289 25.22 -3.32 -4.67
N PHE A 290 24.02 -3.79 -4.40
CA PHE A 290 23.82 -4.94 -3.51
C PHE A 290 23.88 -6.25 -4.27
N ILE A 291 24.55 -7.24 -3.67
CA ILE A 291 24.55 -8.63 -4.13
C ILE A 291 23.91 -9.53 -3.08
N ALA A 292 23.12 -10.49 -3.55
CA ALA A 292 22.50 -11.48 -2.71
C ALA A 292 23.44 -12.67 -2.49
N SER A 293 23.65 -13.09 -1.24
CA SER A 293 24.43 -14.29 -0.89
C SER A 293 23.52 -15.43 -0.41
N GLY A 294 23.97 -16.68 -0.59
CA GLY A 294 23.21 -17.88 -0.19
C GLY A 294 21.96 -18.15 -1.04
N TRP A 295 21.04 -18.98 -0.55
CA TRP A 295 19.72 -19.23 -1.16
C TRP A 295 18.63 -18.50 -0.37
N PRO A 296 17.50 -18.09 -1.00
CA PRO A 296 16.34 -17.60 -0.25
C PRO A 296 15.96 -18.59 0.86
N GLN A 297 15.73 -18.07 2.07
CA GLN A 297 15.32 -18.84 3.24
C GLN A 297 13.91 -18.46 3.62
N ASP A 298 13.05 -19.45 3.87
CA ASP A 298 11.70 -19.19 4.36
C ASP A 298 11.76 -18.44 5.71
N LEU A 299 10.85 -17.47 5.87
CA LEU A 299 10.72 -16.73 7.11
C LEU A 299 10.12 -17.65 8.19
N ALA A 300 10.99 -18.20 9.03
CA ALA A 300 10.61 -19.13 10.10
C ALA A 300 10.22 -18.45 11.42
N ILE A 301 9.66 -17.24 11.36
CA ILE A 301 9.14 -16.49 12.51
C ILE A 301 7.74 -15.96 12.22
N PRO A 302 6.87 -15.81 13.23
CA PRO A 302 5.60 -15.10 13.11
C PRO A 302 5.73 -13.70 12.48
N LEU A 303 4.68 -13.26 11.78
CA LEU A 303 4.65 -11.92 11.20
C LEU A 303 4.36 -10.84 12.25
N VAL A 304 3.37 -11.08 13.11
CA VAL A 304 2.88 -10.07 14.08
C VAL A 304 3.06 -10.53 15.52
N MET A 305 2.39 -11.61 15.94
CA MET A 305 2.43 -12.07 17.32
C MET A 305 3.67 -12.95 17.59
N PRO A 306 4.64 -12.52 18.39
CA PRO A 306 5.75 -13.38 18.81
C PRO A 306 5.26 -14.51 19.72
N ASP A 307 5.92 -15.66 19.66
CA ASP A 307 5.62 -16.83 20.52
C ASP A 307 6.70 -17.06 21.61
N ASN A 308 7.75 -16.22 21.63
CA ASN A 308 8.90 -16.34 22.52
C ASN A 308 8.97 -15.25 23.61
N LEU A 309 7.87 -14.55 23.90
CA LEU A 309 7.87 -13.48 24.90
C LEU A 309 8.07 -14.00 26.34
N PRO A 310 8.74 -13.22 27.21
CA PRO A 310 8.83 -13.53 28.63
C PRO A 310 7.43 -13.65 29.27
N PRO A 311 7.26 -14.49 30.32
CA PRO A 311 5.99 -14.63 31.00
C PRO A 311 5.48 -13.29 31.55
N GLY A 312 4.22 -12.95 31.22
CA GLY A 312 3.57 -11.71 31.68
C GLY A 312 3.83 -10.47 30.82
N VAL A 313 4.64 -10.58 29.76
CA VAL A 313 4.83 -9.52 28.77
C VAL A 313 3.87 -9.74 27.60
N SER A 314 3.01 -8.75 27.33
CA SER A 314 2.09 -8.77 26.19
C SER A 314 2.70 -8.12 24.93
N PHE A 315 2.07 -8.35 23.78
CA PHE A 315 2.43 -7.69 22.52
C PHE A 315 2.40 -6.16 22.63
N THR A 316 1.36 -5.62 23.26
CA THR A 316 1.21 -4.18 23.53
C THR A 316 2.34 -3.66 24.41
N ASP A 317 2.75 -4.41 25.45
CA ASP A 317 3.87 -4.02 26.30
C ASP A 317 5.18 -3.91 25.50
N VAL A 318 5.44 -4.83 24.57
CA VAL A 318 6.65 -4.79 23.74
C VAL A 318 6.67 -3.56 22.83
N ILE A 319 5.54 -3.23 22.20
CA ILE A 319 5.44 -2.03 21.37
C ILE A 319 5.63 -0.77 22.22
N GLU A 320 5.03 -0.71 23.41
CA GLU A 320 5.20 0.42 24.32
C GLU A 320 6.64 0.54 24.84
N MET A 321 7.32 -0.56 25.13
CA MET A 321 8.76 -0.55 25.42
C MET A 321 9.55 0.05 24.25
N ILE A 322 9.32 -0.42 23.02
CA ILE A 322 9.98 0.12 21.81
C ILE A 322 9.68 1.62 21.62
N ARG A 323 8.46 2.06 21.91
CA ARG A 323 8.03 3.46 21.78
C ARG A 323 8.73 4.34 22.80
N GLN A 324 8.75 3.92 24.07
CA GLN A 324 9.22 4.71 25.22
C GLN A 324 10.73 4.65 25.45
N THR A 325 11.39 3.55 25.06
CA THR A 325 12.84 3.42 25.22
C THR A 325 13.58 4.44 24.36
N TYR A 326 14.63 5.02 24.94
CA TYR A 326 15.51 5.94 24.23
C TYR A 326 16.17 5.26 23.02
N PRO A 327 16.22 5.88 21.82
CA PRO A 327 16.71 5.22 20.61
C PRO A 327 18.13 4.64 20.73
N GLY A 328 19.02 5.31 21.48
CA GLY A 328 20.37 4.79 21.73
C GLY A 328 20.37 3.46 22.49
N GLN A 329 19.46 3.27 23.45
CA GLN A 329 19.30 2.03 24.23
C GLN A 329 18.66 0.90 23.41
N LEU A 330 17.87 1.25 22.39
CA LEU A 330 17.39 0.29 21.40
C LEU A 330 18.53 -0.16 20.48
N ALA A 331 19.41 0.77 20.10
CA ALA A 331 20.49 0.53 19.15
C ALA A 331 21.67 -0.25 19.75
N ASP A 332 21.97 -0.06 21.03
CA ASP A 332 23.07 -0.74 21.73
C ASP A 332 22.67 -2.08 22.37
N GLY A 333 21.39 -2.47 22.27
CA GLY A 333 20.87 -3.71 22.82
C GLY A 333 20.54 -3.66 24.31
N THR A 334 20.62 -2.51 24.98
CA THR A 334 20.27 -2.38 26.42
C THR A 334 18.87 -2.91 26.71
N LEU A 335 17.86 -2.49 25.94
CA LEU A 335 16.49 -3.00 26.13
C LEU A 335 16.41 -4.52 25.90
N LEU A 336 17.16 -5.03 24.91
CA LEU A 336 17.18 -6.45 24.59
C LEU A 336 17.74 -7.27 25.76
N HIS A 337 18.82 -6.79 26.37
CA HIS A 337 19.44 -7.39 27.54
C HIS A 337 18.51 -7.34 28.76
N GLU A 338 18.01 -6.15 29.09
CA GLU A 338 17.26 -5.90 30.34
C GLU A 338 15.86 -6.51 30.33
N ALA A 339 15.15 -6.45 29.20
CA ALA A 339 13.74 -6.89 29.11
C ALA A 339 13.57 -8.28 28.51
N PHE A 340 14.55 -8.78 27.75
CA PHE A 340 14.37 -9.98 26.93
C PHE A 340 15.50 -11.03 27.06
N ASP A 341 16.40 -10.92 28.04
CA ASP A 341 17.47 -11.93 28.28
C ASP A 341 18.28 -12.23 27.01
N ASP A 342 18.63 -11.16 26.28
CA ASP A 342 19.35 -11.18 25.00
C ASP A 342 18.63 -11.93 23.86
N LYS A 343 17.35 -12.27 24.01
CA LYS A 343 16.55 -12.99 23.01
C LYS A 343 15.58 -12.04 22.29
N MET A 344 15.87 -11.76 21.02
CA MET A 344 15.01 -10.88 20.22
C MET A 344 13.61 -11.48 20.06
N PRO A 345 12.52 -10.73 20.33
CA PRO A 345 11.17 -11.16 20.03
C PRO A 345 11.06 -11.67 18.58
N ASN A 346 10.50 -12.86 18.39
CA ASN A 346 10.44 -13.52 17.10
C ASN A 346 9.20 -13.11 16.29
N SER A 347 9.05 -11.81 16.09
CA SER A 347 8.03 -11.24 15.21
C SER A 347 8.71 -10.34 14.19
N LEU A 348 8.39 -10.53 12.91
CA LEU A 348 8.92 -9.67 11.86
C LEU A 348 8.50 -8.22 12.08
N LEU A 349 7.23 -7.97 12.40
CA LEU A 349 6.72 -6.62 12.69
C LEU A 349 7.51 -5.98 13.84
N ILE A 350 7.69 -6.67 14.96
CA ILE A 350 8.42 -6.14 16.12
C ILE A 350 9.86 -5.78 15.75
N ARG A 351 10.55 -6.67 15.01
CA ARG A 351 11.93 -6.44 14.58
C ARG A 351 12.05 -5.24 13.63
N LEU A 352 11.09 -5.08 12.72
CA LEU A 352 11.04 -3.94 11.82
C LEU A 352 10.70 -2.63 12.55
N LEU A 353 9.76 -2.64 13.51
CA LEU A 353 9.43 -1.46 14.32
C LEU A 353 10.61 -1.02 15.18
N TRP A 354 11.33 -1.97 15.77
CA TRP A 354 12.57 -1.71 16.51
C TRP A 354 13.61 -1.05 15.61
N ALA A 355 13.87 -1.64 14.43
CA ALA A 355 14.82 -1.09 13.47
C ALA A 355 14.37 0.30 12.97
N ALA A 356 13.08 0.49 12.70
CA ALA A 356 12.52 1.76 12.24
C ALA A 356 12.68 2.88 13.29
N ARG A 357 12.51 2.56 14.58
CA ARG A 357 12.75 3.50 15.68
C ARG A 357 14.20 3.97 15.75
N VAL A 358 15.15 3.05 15.65
CA VAL A 358 16.59 3.35 15.65
C VAL A 358 16.96 4.16 14.41
N MET A 359 16.51 3.72 13.24
CA MET A 359 16.82 4.34 11.96
C MET A 359 16.24 5.74 11.82
N ALA A 360 14.97 5.95 12.22
CA ALA A 360 14.36 7.29 12.19
C ALA A 360 15.10 8.27 13.13
N ALA A 361 15.55 7.82 14.30
CA ALA A 361 16.32 8.65 15.22
C ALA A 361 17.67 9.06 14.63
N ALA A 362 18.40 8.09 14.06
CA ALA A 362 19.66 8.35 13.40
C ALA A 362 19.49 9.32 12.21
N GLU A 363 18.43 9.16 11.42
CA GLU A 363 18.13 10.03 10.30
C GLU A 363 17.80 11.48 10.71
N VAL A 364 17.15 11.69 11.87
CA VAL A 364 17.00 13.05 12.43
C VAL A 364 18.36 13.68 12.74
N VAL A 365 19.26 12.92 13.37
CA VAL A 365 20.60 13.39 13.72
C VAL A 365 21.41 13.72 12.46
N ARG A 366 21.36 12.85 11.46
CA ARG A 366 22.02 13.07 10.17
C ARG A 366 21.47 14.29 9.44
N ALA A 367 20.14 14.42 9.35
CA ALA A 367 19.48 15.58 8.75
C ALA A 367 19.85 16.90 9.46
N THR A 368 20.00 16.89 10.78
CA THR A 368 20.43 18.06 11.57
C THR A 368 21.86 18.50 11.24
N ARG A 369 22.70 17.57 10.77
CA ARG A 369 24.07 17.83 10.30
C ARG A 369 24.16 18.09 8.80
N GLU A 370 23.01 18.18 8.11
CA GLU A 370 22.91 18.28 6.65
C GLU A 370 23.53 17.06 5.93
N ASP A 371 23.66 15.92 6.61
CA ASP A 371 24.10 14.66 6.01
C ASP A 371 22.90 13.94 5.36
N VAL A 372 22.76 14.17 4.07
CA VAL A 372 21.68 13.65 3.23
C VAL A 372 22.12 12.50 2.33
N GLY A 373 23.40 12.12 2.38
CA GLY A 373 23.97 11.10 1.50
C GLY A 373 23.62 9.67 1.94
N PRO A 374 23.99 8.66 1.13
CA PRO A 374 23.82 7.26 1.51
C PRO A 374 24.69 6.91 2.73
N MET A 375 24.10 6.28 3.75
CA MET A 375 24.86 5.73 4.88
C MET A 375 25.63 4.48 4.42
N MET A 376 26.87 4.33 4.89
CA MET A 376 27.59 3.07 4.76
C MET A 376 28.22 2.73 6.10
N GLU A 377 27.86 1.55 6.62
CA GLU A 377 28.58 0.97 7.74
C GLU A 377 29.98 0.58 7.29
N HIS A 378 30.97 1.05 8.02
CA HIS A 378 32.35 0.65 7.79
C HIS A 378 32.51 -0.79 8.26
N LEU A 379 33.30 -1.59 7.55
CA LEU A 379 33.63 -2.92 8.02
C LEU A 379 34.50 -2.79 9.25
N SER A 380 33.93 -3.17 10.39
CA SER A 380 34.53 -3.02 11.70
C SER A 380 34.67 -4.38 12.39
N LEU A 381 35.45 -4.41 13.48
CA LEU A 381 35.53 -5.59 14.34
C LEU A 381 34.16 -5.83 15.01
N PRO A 382 33.85 -7.08 15.43
CA PRO A 382 32.53 -7.45 15.97
C PRO A 382 32.02 -6.59 17.14
N ASP A 383 32.93 -5.96 17.89
CA ASP A 383 32.62 -5.18 19.10
C ASP A 383 32.60 -3.65 18.85
N GLU A 384 32.78 -3.20 17.61
CA GLU A 384 32.71 -1.77 17.30
C GLU A 384 31.27 -1.30 17.12
N VAL A 385 30.99 -0.12 17.69
CA VAL A 385 29.72 0.58 17.55
C VAL A 385 29.50 0.92 16.07
N THR A 386 28.32 0.58 15.53
CA THR A 386 27.93 0.93 14.16
C THR A 386 27.68 2.44 14.03
N GLN A 387 27.78 3.00 12.82
CA GLN A 387 27.45 4.40 12.57
C GLN A 387 25.98 4.68 12.90
N LEU A 388 25.08 3.77 12.52
CA LEU A 388 23.67 3.80 12.88
C LEU A 388 23.48 3.90 14.40
N GLN A 389 24.20 3.07 15.16
CA GLN A 389 24.14 3.10 16.62
C GLN A 389 24.69 4.41 17.19
N ARG A 390 25.82 4.92 16.66
CA ARG A 390 26.37 6.22 17.07
C ARG A 390 25.37 7.35 16.86
N ASP A 391 24.76 7.42 15.69
CA ASP A 391 23.80 8.49 15.38
C ASP A 391 22.51 8.34 16.21
N ALA A 392 22.02 7.12 16.44
CA ALA A 392 20.89 6.88 17.34
C ALA A 392 21.19 7.25 18.80
N GLN A 393 22.42 7.05 19.28
CA GLN A 393 22.87 7.48 20.62
C GLN A 393 23.06 8.98 20.75
N MET A 394 23.19 9.71 19.63
CA MET A 394 23.30 11.17 19.60
C MET A 394 21.93 11.85 19.44
N PHE A 395 20.84 11.09 19.30
CA PHE A 395 19.49 11.62 19.18
C PHE A 395 19.06 12.22 20.51
N ASP A 396 18.77 13.51 20.56
CA ASP A 396 18.40 14.18 21.82
C ASP A 396 17.15 15.03 21.64
N VAL A 397 17.22 15.99 20.71
CA VAL A 397 16.14 16.94 20.42
C VAL A 397 15.60 16.69 19.01
N LEU A 398 14.29 16.90 18.83
CA LEU A 398 13.61 16.94 17.53
C LEU A 398 13.54 18.39 17.02
N PRO A 399 14.35 18.79 16.03
CA PRO A 399 14.31 20.15 15.51
C PRO A 399 13.01 20.38 14.72
N PRO A 400 12.27 21.47 14.96
CA PRO A 400 11.06 21.77 14.19
C PRO A 400 11.39 22.11 12.73
N GLY A 401 10.52 21.72 11.81
CA GLY A 401 10.65 22.03 10.37
C GLY A 401 11.54 21.08 9.58
N LEU A 402 12.15 20.08 10.21
CA LEU A 402 12.84 18.99 9.52
C LEU A 402 11.86 17.87 9.19
N ALA A 403 11.75 17.50 7.90
CA ALA A 403 10.90 16.40 7.48
C ALA A 403 11.27 15.06 8.15
N ALA A 404 12.56 14.85 8.48
CA ALA A 404 12.98 13.67 9.24
C ALA A 404 12.39 13.65 10.67
N SER A 405 12.24 14.81 11.31
CA SER A 405 11.59 14.95 12.61
C SER A 405 10.09 14.67 12.52
N ASP A 406 9.42 15.13 11.46
CA ASP A 406 8.01 14.83 11.21
C ASP A 406 7.77 13.32 10.98
N ILE A 407 8.67 12.65 10.24
CA ILE A 407 8.65 11.19 10.07
C ILE A 407 8.78 10.49 11.41
N TYR A 408 9.73 10.92 12.26
CA TYR A 408 9.92 10.34 13.59
C TYR A 408 8.67 10.50 14.48
N LEU A 409 8.04 11.68 14.47
CA LEU A 409 6.82 11.94 15.23
C LEU A 409 5.65 11.08 14.74
N ARG A 410 5.43 11.01 13.41
CA ARG A 410 4.37 10.15 12.83
C ARG A 410 4.59 8.67 13.13
N LEU A 411 5.85 8.22 13.19
CA LEU A 411 6.18 6.86 13.62
C LEU A 411 5.80 6.63 15.09
N GLN A 412 6.10 7.58 15.98
CA GLN A 412 5.75 7.48 17.41
C GLN A 412 4.23 7.37 17.61
N ASP A 413 3.46 8.22 16.93
CA ASP A 413 2.00 8.19 16.98
C ASP A 413 1.45 6.88 16.40
N ALA A 414 2.04 6.40 15.31
CA ALA A 414 1.66 5.14 14.69
C ALA A 414 1.94 3.93 15.58
N LEU A 415 3.05 3.92 16.34
CA LEU A 415 3.33 2.84 17.30
C LEU A 415 2.24 2.72 18.36
N GLN A 416 1.77 3.85 18.89
CA GLN A 416 0.67 3.84 19.86
C GLN A 416 -0.58 3.20 19.25
N ALA A 417 -0.98 3.62 18.05
CA ALA A 417 -2.15 3.07 17.37
C ALA A 417 -2.00 1.57 17.03
N ILE A 418 -0.79 1.14 16.64
CA ILE A 418 -0.50 -0.27 16.37
C ILE A 418 -0.62 -1.11 17.65
N ALA A 419 -0.18 -0.58 18.80
CA ALA A 419 -0.25 -1.28 20.08
C ALA A 419 -1.69 -1.57 20.54
N GLU A 420 -2.64 -0.73 20.13
CA GLU A 420 -4.07 -0.82 20.43
C GLU A 420 -4.86 -1.64 19.39
N THR A 421 -4.25 -2.03 18.26
CA THR A 421 -4.94 -2.73 17.17
C THR A 421 -4.97 -4.24 17.40
N PRO A 422 -6.12 -4.92 17.15
CA PRO A 422 -6.20 -6.38 17.17
C PRO A 422 -5.20 -7.05 16.22
N VAL A 423 -4.61 -8.16 16.67
CA VAL A 423 -3.52 -8.87 15.98
C VAL A 423 -3.96 -9.40 14.62
N GLU A 424 -5.20 -9.85 14.49
CA GLU A 424 -5.76 -10.38 13.24
C GLU A 424 -5.87 -9.29 12.17
N MET A 425 -6.22 -8.06 12.58
CA MET A 425 -6.24 -6.90 11.67
C MET A 425 -4.83 -6.51 11.25
N LEU A 426 -3.87 -6.54 12.21
CA LEU A 426 -2.47 -6.28 11.93
C LEU A 426 -1.87 -7.32 10.97
N GLU A 427 -2.16 -8.61 11.14
CA GLU A 427 -1.67 -9.66 10.24
C GLU A 427 -2.08 -9.41 8.79
N ARG A 428 -3.35 -9.07 8.58
CA ARG A 428 -3.89 -8.79 7.26
C ARG A 428 -3.24 -7.54 6.65
N ALA A 429 -3.28 -6.43 7.37
CA ALA A 429 -2.79 -5.14 6.87
C ALA A 429 -1.26 -5.15 6.68
N PHE A 430 -0.51 -5.80 7.57
CA PHE A 430 0.94 -5.90 7.48
C PHE A 430 1.38 -6.70 6.25
N LYS A 431 0.66 -7.78 5.88
CA LYS A 431 0.92 -8.48 4.61
C LYS A 431 0.76 -7.56 3.41
N ALA A 432 -0.30 -6.75 3.38
CA ALA A 432 -0.52 -5.77 2.30
C ALA A 432 0.61 -4.73 2.23
N VAL A 433 1.09 -4.25 3.39
CA VAL A 433 2.23 -3.32 3.49
C VAL A 433 3.53 -3.95 2.97
N LEU A 434 3.84 -5.18 3.38
CA LEU A 434 5.01 -5.92 2.88
C LEU A 434 4.93 -6.16 1.37
N ASP A 435 3.77 -6.58 0.87
CA ASP A 435 3.56 -6.81 -0.55
C ASP A 435 3.76 -5.50 -1.34
N THR A 436 3.32 -4.36 -0.80
CA THR A 436 3.54 -3.01 -1.37
C THR A 436 5.01 -2.58 -1.33
N ALA A 437 5.76 -3.01 -0.33
CA ALA A 437 7.20 -2.74 -0.24
C ALA A 437 8.02 -3.60 -1.21
N ILE A 438 7.56 -4.82 -1.50
CA ILE A 438 8.32 -5.81 -2.28
C ILE A 438 7.98 -5.75 -3.77
N TYR A 439 6.69 -5.67 -4.11
CA TYR A 439 6.26 -5.76 -5.52
C TYR A 439 5.03 -4.93 -5.87
N ARG A 440 4.00 -4.78 -5.02
CA ARG A 440 2.74 -4.11 -5.36
C ARG A 440 2.91 -2.61 -5.64
N ILE A 441 2.72 -2.25 -6.90
CA ILE A 441 2.74 -0.86 -7.37
C ILE A 441 1.35 -0.19 -7.35
N ASP A 442 0.27 -0.97 -7.29
CA ASP A 442 -1.10 -0.45 -7.37
C ASP A 442 -1.46 0.56 -6.27
N PRO A 443 -0.98 0.46 -5.02
CA PRO A 443 -1.27 1.47 -4.00
C PRO A 443 -0.53 2.78 -4.28
N TRP A 444 0.66 2.72 -4.91
CA TRP A 444 1.39 3.93 -5.34
C TRP A 444 0.63 4.68 -6.42
N ILE A 445 0.04 3.96 -7.38
CA ILE A 445 -0.79 4.54 -8.45
C ILE A 445 -2.09 5.13 -7.89
N THR A 446 -2.75 4.37 -7.02
CA THR A 446 -4.02 4.80 -6.40
C THR A 446 -3.81 6.03 -5.51
N GLY A 447 -2.66 6.13 -4.82
CA GLY A 447 -2.33 7.26 -3.96
C GLY A 447 -2.37 8.63 -4.65
N TYR A 448 -2.01 8.70 -5.94
CA TYR A 448 -2.11 9.94 -6.72
C TYR A 448 -3.57 10.35 -6.93
N SER A 449 -4.38 9.39 -7.36
CA SER A 449 -5.80 9.60 -7.63
C SER A 449 -6.53 9.95 -6.33
N TRP A 450 -6.15 9.31 -5.22
CA TRP A 450 -6.66 9.57 -3.89
C TRP A 450 -6.34 11.00 -3.43
N ARG A 451 -5.07 11.40 -3.44
CA ARG A 451 -4.67 12.77 -3.04
C ARG A 451 -5.40 13.82 -3.88
N ARG A 452 -5.53 13.59 -5.18
CA ARG A 452 -6.25 14.52 -6.07
C ARG A 452 -7.73 14.56 -5.76
N LEU A 453 -8.36 13.42 -5.46
CA LEU A 453 -9.75 13.38 -5.01
C LEU A 453 -9.93 14.19 -3.72
N GLU A 454 -9.08 14.01 -2.71
CA GLU A 454 -9.11 14.80 -1.47
C GLU A 454 -9.00 16.30 -1.77
N ALA A 455 -8.04 16.71 -2.61
CA ALA A 455 -7.88 18.10 -3.00
C ALA A 455 -9.10 18.67 -3.75
N LEU A 456 -9.77 17.86 -4.58
CA LEU A 456 -10.99 18.27 -5.28
C LEU A 456 -12.17 18.42 -4.32
N ILE A 457 -12.28 17.53 -3.33
CA ILE A 457 -13.31 17.59 -2.28
C ILE A 457 -13.10 18.83 -1.40
N ASP A 458 -11.86 19.09 -0.97
CA ASP A 458 -11.51 20.27 -0.17
C ASP A 458 -11.82 21.58 -0.90
N GLN A 459 -11.59 21.60 -2.22
CA GLN A 459 -11.93 22.73 -3.10
C GLN A 459 -13.41 22.77 -3.50
N LYS A 460 -14.23 21.81 -3.03
CA LYS A 460 -15.68 21.71 -3.27
C LYS A 460 -16.03 21.62 -4.76
N TYR A 461 -15.26 20.87 -5.53
CA TYR A 461 -15.64 20.56 -6.90
C TYR A 461 -16.94 19.71 -6.91
N PRO A 462 -17.85 19.96 -7.87
CA PRO A 462 -19.10 19.20 -7.94
C PRO A 462 -18.84 17.75 -8.35
N MET A 463 -19.42 16.82 -7.58
CA MET A 463 -19.43 15.39 -7.92
C MET A 463 -20.51 15.09 -8.96
N GLN A 464 -20.17 14.31 -9.97
CA GLN A 464 -21.04 14.00 -11.10
C GLN A 464 -21.18 12.50 -11.30
N LEU A 465 -22.37 12.05 -11.66
CA LEU A 465 -22.61 10.67 -12.05
C LEU A 465 -22.18 10.42 -13.49
N GLY A 466 -21.48 9.31 -13.67
CA GLY A 466 -21.18 8.74 -14.97
C GLY A 466 -21.39 7.24 -14.94
N ILE A 467 -21.69 6.68 -16.10
CA ILE A 467 -21.76 5.24 -16.32
C ILE A 467 -20.80 4.89 -17.45
N TYR A 468 -20.16 3.73 -17.33
CA TYR A 468 -19.44 3.16 -18.45
C TYR A 468 -19.67 1.65 -18.49
N GLY A 469 -19.56 1.09 -19.69
CA GLY A 469 -19.55 -0.34 -19.93
C GLY A 469 -18.73 -0.63 -21.18
N TRP A 470 -18.28 -1.88 -21.32
CA TRP A 470 -17.60 -2.30 -22.53
C TRP A 470 -17.99 -3.73 -22.90
N VAL A 471 -17.79 -4.04 -24.18
CA VAL A 471 -17.90 -5.38 -24.74
C VAL A 471 -16.58 -5.69 -25.43
N ASP A 472 -15.95 -6.79 -25.06
CA ASP A 472 -14.73 -7.28 -25.70
C ASP A 472 -15.07 -8.09 -26.96
N ASN A 473 -14.30 -7.87 -28.03
CA ASN A 473 -14.43 -8.50 -29.34
C ASN A 473 -15.89 -8.63 -29.84
N PRO A 474 -16.68 -7.53 -29.86
CA PRO A 474 -18.07 -7.59 -30.28
C PRO A 474 -18.14 -8.04 -31.74
N LYS A 475 -18.95 -9.06 -32.00
CA LYS A 475 -19.23 -9.49 -33.38
C LYS A 475 -20.34 -8.62 -33.96
N PRO A 476 -20.22 -8.14 -35.21
CA PRO A 476 -21.35 -7.53 -35.90
C PRO A 476 -22.55 -8.47 -35.85
N GLY A 477 -23.70 -7.95 -35.43
CA GLY A 477 -24.96 -8.70 -35.51
C GLY A 477 -25.29 -9.04 -36.97
N THR A 478 -25.85 -10.22 -37.20
CA THR A 478 -26.35 -10.64 -38.52
C THR A 478 -27.71 -10.05 -38.85
#